data_AF-A0A3N5SMF1-F1
#
_entry.id   AF-A0A3N5SMF1-F1
#
_cell.length_a   1.000
_cell.length_b   1.000
_cell.length_c   1.000
_cell.angle_alpha   90.00
_cell.angle_beta   90.00
_cell.angle_gamma   90.00
#
_symmetry.space_group_name_H-M   'P 1'
#
loop_
_entity.id
_entity.type
_entity.pdbx_description
1 polymer ?
#
loop_
_entity_poly.entity_id
_entity_poly.type
_entity_poly.pdbx_seq_one_letter_code
_entity_poly.pdbx_strand_id
1 'polypeptide(L)'
;MLNNFCNLNSLYRSLGARWLMFRVGYALRMRTGLIRSQIPSYNWKDRPLETWLKKEIPSQPEVYAQWRRQHSPKFFFEPLRAEWSASRDEAPWDPQLAVDEAERALNGELKYFAHEFIKTGFPPDWHRDPVSGIKLDASKHWSEISNEGDVDIKFIWEASRFSMVYPLVRAYALTRDERLAEAFWELVQAWAESNPPNTGPNWMDGQEAALRLLAWTFGFYAFMDAPSTTPARIAQFTVMVAAHAERIHKNIDYAISTRSNHTISEAFGLWLVGILFPELNEAEKYLAFGRRLLEQEAAAQIFPDGSYSMHSLNYHRFILHLYFCALRLGELNGSPFSEALKDRVARSIEYLYELIDPETGQMPVYGSNDGALVLPLNDCDFTDYRPLLQLGFYLTKKELPFPPGAWDEDIFW
;
A
#
# COMPACT_ATOMS: atom_id res chain seq x y z
N MET A 1 9.33 19.67 26.82
CA MET A 1 9.77 20.74 25.89
C MET A 1 10.97 21.58 26.40
N LEU A 2 11.86 21.07 27.27
CA LEU A 2 13.07 21.77 27.76
C LEU A 2 14.26 20.78 27.95
N ASN A 3 14.50 19.92 26.95
CA ASN A 3 15.80 19.23 26.74
C ASN A 3 16.41 19.65 25.38
N ASN A 4 15.96 20.78 24.83
CA ASN A 4 15.93 21.01 23.38
C ASN A 4 17.29 21.34 22.75
N PHE A 5 18.22 21.98 23.46
CA PHE A 5 19.49 22.40 22.83
C PHE A 5 20.52 21.29 22.68
N CYS A 6 20.69 20.42 23.68
CA CYS A 6 21.54 19.24 23.57
C CYS A 6 21.02 18.29 22.48
N ASN A 7 19.69 18.14 22.39
CA ASN A 7 19.05 17.36 21.34
C ASN A 7 19.24 17.99 19.94
N LEU A 8 19.16 19.31 19.80
CA LEU A 8 19.42 19.98 18.52
C LEU A 8 20.88 19.83 18.06
N ASN A 9 21.85 19.96 18.96
CA ASN A 9 23.27 19.75 18.63
C ASN A 9 23.54 18.28 18.26
N SER A 10 22.93 17.33 18.99
CA SER A 10 23.01 15.90 18.65
C SER A 10 22.39 15.60 17.29
N LEU A 11 21.17 16.08 17.02
CA LEU A 11 20.51 15.93 15.72
C LEU A 11 21.29 16.59 14.59
N TYR A 12 21.88 17.76 14.82
CA TYR A 12 22.75 18.42 13.85
C TYR A 12 23.99 17.57 13.53
N ARG A 13 24.65 17.01 14.56
CA ARG A 13 25.83 16.16 14.37
C ARG A 13 25.50 14.85 13.66
N SER A 14 24.36 14.24 13.97
CA SER A 14 23.96 12.93 13.42
C SER A 14 23.31 13.02 12.04
N LEU A 15 22.51 14.05 11.77
CA LEU A 15 21.68 14.15 10.56
C LEU A 15 22.05 15.33 9.64
N GLY A 16 22.89 16.24 10.13
CA GLY A 16 23.45 17.36 9.38
C GLY A 16 22.55 18.60 9.33
N ALA A 17 23.16 19.72 8.92
CA ALA A 17 22.50 21.04 8.86
C ALA A 17 21.25 21.04 7.96
N ARG A 18 21.35 20.38 6.79
CA ARG A 18 20.26 20.31 5.80
C ARG A 18 19.00 19.67 6.39
N TRP A 19 19.16 18.54 7.08
CA TRP A 19 18.04 17.84 7.70
C TRP A 19 17.40 18.68 8.80
N LEU A 20 18.22 19.31 9.64
CA LEU A 20 17.72 20.14 10.73
C LEU A 20 16.93 21.36 10.21
N MET A 21 17.47 22.07 9.20
CA MET A 21 16.77 23.19 8.57
C MET A 21 15.43 22.75 7.96
N PHE A 22 15.39 21.59 7.31
CA PHE A 22 14.14 21.02 6.81
C PHE A 22 13.13 20.80 7.93
N ARG A 23 13.50 20.11 9.02
CA ARG A 23 12.58 19.78 10.13
C ARG A 23 12.06 21.02 10.84
N VAL A 24 12.91 22.02 11.06
CA VAL A 24 12.50 23.32 11.62
C VAL A 24 11.52 24.02 10.67
N GLY A 25 11.86 24.10 9.37
CA GLY A 25 10.97 24.67 8.36
C GLY A 25 9.62 23.96 8.28
N TYR A 26 9.63 22.63 8.30
CA TYR A 26 8.42 21.81 8.28
C TYR A 26 7.54 22.05 9.52
N ALA A 27 8.14 22.05 10.72
CA ALA A 27 7.42 22.35 11.96
C ALA A 27 6.82 23.77 11.95
N LEU A 28 7.53 24.76 11.39
CA LEU A 28 7.00 26.11 11.21
C LEU A 28 5.80 26.10 10.24
N ARG A 29 5.90 25.41 9.09
CA ARG A 29 4.79 25.29 8.11
C ARG A 29 3.55 24.64 8.71
N MET A 30 3.71 23.66 9.60
CA MET A 30 2.62 23.01 10.33
C MET A 30 1.95 24.00 11.30
N ARG A 31 2.76 24.70 12.11
CA ARG A 31 2.28 25.65 13.14
C ARG A 31 1.64 26.91 12.55
N THR A 32 2.16 27.45 11.45
CA THR A 32 1.61 28.64 10.80
C THR A 32 0.41 28.35 9.91
N GLY A 33 0.08 27.07 9.69
CA GLY A 33 -1.00 26.66 8.80
C GLY A 33 -0.64 26.70 7.31
N LEU A 34 0.63 26.93 6.95
CA LEU A 34 1.06 26.94 5.54
C LEU A 34 0.78 25.60 4.84
N ILE A 35 0.94 24.48 5.55
CA ILE A 35 0.58 23.15 5.02
C ILE A 35 -0.90 23.10 4.64
N ARG A 36 -1.80 23.61 5.49
CA ARG A 36 -3.25 23.62 5.25
C ARG A 36 -3.62 24.51 4.08
N SER A 37 -2.90 25.61 3.89
CA SER A 37 -3.10 26.47 2.73
C SER A 37 -2.65 25.81 1.42
N GLN A 38 -1.60 24.99 1.44
CA GLN A 38 -1.06 24.32 0.25
C GLN A 38 -1.79 23.01 -0.10
N ILE A 39 -2.32 22.35 0.93
CA ILE A 39 -2.99 21.06 0.88
C ILE A 39 -4.33 21.21 1.62
N PRO A 40 -5.30 21.99 1.08
CA PRO A 40 -6.54 22.25 1.80
C PRO A 40 -7.39 20.99 1.97
N SER A 41 -8.16 20.94 3.04
CA SER A 41 -9.28 20.01 3.18
C SER A 41 -10.43 20.41 2.27
N TYR A 42 -11.14 19.42 1.72
CA TYR A 42 -12.31 19.62 0.87
C TYR A 42 -13.22 18.39 0.94
N ASN A 43 -14.44 18.50 0.43
CA ASN A 43 -15.34 17.35 0.28
C ASN A 43 -15.16 16.74 -1.11
N TRP A 44 -15.39 15.42 -1.25
CA TRP A 44 -15.24 14.71 -2.52
C TRP A 44 -15.98 15.38 -3.70
N LYS A 45 -17.18 15.92 -3.45
CA LYS A 45 -17.99 16.61 -4.47
C LYS A 45 -17.42 17.95 -4.94
N ASP A 46 -16.52 18.57 -4.18
CA ASP A 46 -15.94 19.88 -4.49
C ASP A 46 -14.91 19.78 -5.64
N ARG A 47 -14.40 18.57 -5.90
CA ARG A 47 -13.48 18.26 -7.00
C ARG A 47 -13.95 17.02 -7.74
N PRO A 48 -14.97 17.14 -8.61
CA PRO A 48 -15.52 16.02 -9.36
C PRO A 48 -14.49 15.42 -10.32
N LEU A 49 -14.81 14.26 -10.89
CA LEU A 49 -13.92 13.48 -11.76
C LEU A 49 -13.23 14.33 -12.85
N GLU A 50 -13.96 15.24 -13.52
CA GLU A 50 -13.41 16.15 -14.55
C GLU A 50 -12.24 17.02 -14.07
N THR A 51 -12.13 17.30 -12.76
CA THR A 51 -11.02 18.07 -12.19
C THR A 51 -9.69 17.31 -12.32
N TRP A 52 -9.76 15.99 -12.33
CA TRP A 52 -8.60 15.11 -12.22
C TRP A 52 -8.17 14.49 -13.55
N LEU A 53 -9.06 14.47 -14.53
CA LEU A 53 -8.83 13.86 -15.84
C LEU A 53 -8.19 14.82 -16.84
N LYS A 54 -7.38 14.25 -17.75
CA LYS A 54 -6.93 14.92 -18.97
C LYS A 54 -8.15 15.36 -19.81
N LYS A 55 -8.01 16.46 -20.55
CA LYS A 55 -9.13 17.13 -21.25
C LYS A 55 -9.88 16.25 -22.24
N GLU A 56 -9.20 15.28 -22.83
CA GLU A 56 -9.73 14.39 -23.86
C GLU A 56 -10.49 13.19 -23.27
N ILE A 57 -10.44 12.99 -21.96
CA ILE A 57 -11.03 11.83 -21.28
C ILE A 57 -12.46 12.17 -20.86
N PRO A 58 -13.46 11.33 -21.17
CA PRO A 58 -14.83 11.58 -20.74
C PRO A 58 -14.94 11.54 -19.21
N SER A 59 -15.67 12.49 -18.64
CA SER A 59 -15.88 12.60 -17.18
C SER A 59 -17.28 12.18 -16.71
N GLN A 60 -18.22 11.95 -17.63
CA GLN A 60 -19.55 11.43 -17.29
C GLN A 60 -19.44 9.95 -16.90
N PRO A 61 -19.97 9.51 -15.74
CA PRO A 61 -19.69 8.19 -15.18
C PRO A 61 -19.88 7.02 -16.16
N GLU A 62 -21.00 6.98 -16.89
CA GLU A 62 -21.32 5.90 -17.83
C GLU A 62 -20.30 5.82 -18.97
N VAL A 63 -19.95 6.96 -19.55
CA VAL A 63 -19.01 7.05 -20.67
C VAL A 63 -17.57 6.80 -20.18
N TYR A 64 -17.22 7.34 -19.01
CA TYR A 64 -15.92 7.11 -18.38
C TYR A 64 -15.71 5.64 -18.05
N ALA A 65 -16.70 4.97 -17.48
CA ALA A 65 -16.61 3.55 -17.11
C ALA A 65 -16.42 2.64 -18.33
N GLN A 66 -17.06 2.95 -19.47
CA GLN A 66 -16.83 2.26 -20.74
C GLN A 66 -15.42 2.52 -21.26
N TRP A 67 -15.01 3.80 -21.30
CA TRP A 67 -13.66 4.19 -21.72
C TRP A 67 -12.59 3.49 -20.88
N ARG A 68 -12.76 3.48 -19.55
CA ARG A 68 -11.79 2.92 -18.59
C ARG A 68 -11.64 1.41 -18.71
N ARG A 69 -12.69 0.68 -19.09
CA ARG A 69 -12.60 -0.77 -19.37
C ARG A 69 -11.82 -1.04 -20.65
N GLN A 70 -12.04 -0.24 -21.70
CA GLN A 70 -11.37 -0.40 -22.99
C GLN A 70 -9.88 -0.01 -22.95
N HIS A 71 -9.51 0.92 -22.07
CA HIS A 71 -8.15 1.48 -21.98
C HIS A 71 -7.44 1.10 -20.68
N SER A 72 -7.93 0.07 -19.97
CA SER A 72 -7.33 -0.34 -18.71
C SER A 72 -5.88 -0.79 -18.91
N PRO A 73 -4.92 -0.24 -18.13
CA PRO A 73 -3.58 -0.82 -18.04
C PRO A 73 -3.64 -2.27 -17.58
N LYS A 74 -2.58 -3.04 -17.86
CA LYS A 74 -2.45 -4.42 -17.39
C LYS A 74 -2.18 -4.43 -15.89
N PHE A 75 -2.80 -5.37 -15.20
CA PHE A 75 -2.53 -5.66 -13.79
C PHE A 75 -2.01 -7.09 -13.67
N PHE A 76 -1.61 -7.53 -12.46
CA PHE A 76 -0.97 -8.83 -12.24
C PHE A 76 -1.70 -9.98 -12.89
N PHE A 77 -3.02 -9.87 -12.88
CA PHE A 77 -3.91 -10.91 -13.27
C PHE A 77 -4.95 -10.34 -14.24
N GLU A 78 -4.95 -10.82 -15.49
CA GLU A 78 -6.01 -10.48 -16.46
C GLU A 78 -7.35 -11.01 -15.89
N PRO A 79 -8.48 -10.26 -16.03
CA PRO A 79 -9.64 -10.36 -15.14
C PRO A 79 -9.93 -11.81 -14.79
N LEU A 80 -9.97 -12.12 -13.49
CA LEU A 80 -9.80 -13.47 -12.94
C LEU A 80 -10.47 -14.51 -13.84
N ARG A 81 -9.74 -15.15 -14.77
CA ARG A 81 -10.38 -15.98 -15.79
C ARG A 81 -10.85 -17.30 -15.19
N ALA A 82 -11.84 -17.92 -15.84
CA ALA A 82 -12.40 -19.21 -15.42
C ALA A 82 -11.34 -20.32 -15.29
N GLU A 83 -10.22 -20.20 -16.00
CA GLU A 83 -9.06 -21.10 -15.93
C GLU A 83 -8.46 -21.20 -14.50
N TRP A 84 -8.62 -20.18 -13.65
CA TRP A 84 -8.12 -20.21 -12.26
C TRP A 84 -8.90 -21.16 -11.35
N SER A 85 -10.14 -21.52 -11.74
CA SER A 85 -10.93 -22.50 -10.99
C SER A 85 -10.52 -23.95 -11.29
N ALA A 86 -9.82 -24.19 -12.40
CA ALA A 86 -9.46 -25.53 -12.87
C ALA A 86 -8.18 -26.09 -12.22
N SER A 87 -7.35 -25.25 -11.58
CA SER A 87 -6.12 -25.67 -10.90
C SER A 87 -6.31 -26.06 -9.43
N ARG A 88 -7.56 -26.14 -8.95
CA ARG A 88 -7.90 -26.41 -7.54
C ARG A 88 -7.33 -27.71 -7.00
N ASP A 89 -7.29 -28.77 -7.81
CA ASP A 89 -6.89 -30.11 -7.36
C ASP A 89 -5.36 -30.31 -7.33
N GLU A 90 -4.58 -29.33 -7.81
CA GLU A 90 -3.11 -29.41 -7.93
C GLU A 90 -2.37 -28.27 -7.18
N ALA A 91 -3.09 -27.35 -6.53
CA ALA A 91 -2.47 -26.24 -5.81
C ALA A 91 -1.76 -26.75 -4.53
N PRO A 92 -0.49 -26.36 -4.28
CA PRO A 92 0.25 -26.77 -3.08
C PRO A 92 -0.14 -25.99 -1.80
N TRP A 93 -1.18 -25.14 -1.85
CA TRP A 93 -1.76 -24.41 -0.72
C TRP A 93 -3.26 -24.73 -0.56
N ASP A 94 -3.84 -24.42 0.60
CA ASP A 94 -5.28 -24.58 0.85
C ASP A 94 -6.04 -23.29 0.54
N PRO A 95 -6.75 -23.20 -0.61
CA PRO A 95 -7.49 -21.99 -0.97
C PRO A 95 -8.74 -21.74 -0.09
N GLN A 96 -9.16 -22.71 0.72
CA GLN A 96 -10.30 -22.53 1.63
C GLN A 96 -9.97 -21.55 2.78
N LEU A 97 -8.70 -21.46 3.17
CA LEU A 97 -8.25 -20.53 4.22
C LEU A 97 -8.54 -19.06 3.84
N ALA A 98 -8.33 -18.69 2.58
CA ALA A 98 -8.70 -17.37 2.06
C ALA A 98 -10.21 -17.10 2.13
N VAL A 99 -11.05 -18.12 1.87
CA VAL A 99 -12.51 -18.02 1.98
C VAL A 99 -12.93 -17.83 3.44
N ASP A 100 -12.33 -18.59 4.35
CA ASP A 100 -12.62 -18.47 5.77
C ASP A 100 -12.24 -17.08 6.30
N GLU A 101 -11.08 -16.55 5.89
CA GLU A 101 -10.68 -15.18 6.24
C GLU A 101 -11.59 -14.11 5.62
N ALA A 102 -12.03 -14.29 4.38
CA ALA A 102 -13.01 -13.41 3.75
C ALA A 102 -14.34 -13.41 4.51
N GLU A 103 -14.86 -14.57 4.92
CA GLU A 103 -16.09 -14.67 5.72
C GLU A 103 -15.93 -14.01 7.10
N ARG A 104 -14.75 -14.07 7.72
CA ARG A 104 -14.48 -13.30 8.95
C ARG A 104 -14.55 -11.80 8.71
N ALA A 105 -13.98 -11.31 7.60
CA ALA A 105 -14.06 -9.92 7.21
C ALA A 105 -15.53 -9.49 7.00
N LEU A 106 -16.33 -10.27 6.27
CA LEU A 106 -17.76 -10.01 6.08
C LEU A 106 -18.54 -9.98 7.41
N ASN A 107 -18.12 -10.79 8.37
CA ASN A 107 -18.70 -10.80 9.72
C ASN A 107 -18.16 -9.66 10.61
N GLY A 108 -17.33 -8.75 10.10
CA GLY A 108 -16.80 -7.60 10.82
C GLY A 108 -15.65 -7.94 11.78
N GLU A 109 -14.85 -8.95 11.45
CA GLU A 109 -13.58 -9.25 12.09
C GLU A 109 -12.42 -8.97 11.13
N LEU A 110 -11.47 -8.12 11.53
CA LEU A 110 -10.30 -7.77 10.73
C LEU A 110 -9.02 -8.29 11.37
N LYS A 111 -8.10 -8.81 10.56
CA LYS A 111 -6.77 -9.23 11.01
C LYS A 111 -5.87 -8.00 11.17
N TYR A 112 -5.48 -7.72 12.40
CA TYR A 112 -4.60 -6.62 12.79
C TYR A 112 -3.16 -7.12 12.92
N PHE A 113 -2.22 -6.38 12.32
CA PHE A 113 -0.77 -6.63 12.40
C PHE A 113 -0.39 -8.06 11.96
N ALA A 114 -1.10 -8.56 10.95
CA ALA A 114 -0.94 -9.91 10.39
C ALA A 114 -1.04 -11.05 11.42
N HIS A 115 -1.70 -10.84 12.56
CA HIS A 115 -1.73 -11.79 13.66
C HIS A 115 -3.12 -12.01 14.26
N GLU A 116 -3.68 -10.99 14.91
CA GLU A 116 -4.89 -11.14 15.72
C GLU A 116 -6.11 -10.62 14.97
N PHE A 117 -7.20 -11.38 15.00
CA PHE A 117 -8.48 -10.93 14.46
C PHE A 117 -9.29 -10.22 15.54
N ILE A 118 -9.73 -9.01 15.24
CA ILE A 118 -10.45 -8.14 16.17
C ILE A 118 -11.82 -7.80 15.59
N LYS A 119 -12.85 -7.84 16.44
CA LYS A 119 -14.20 -7.42 16.06
C LYS A 119 -14.24 -5.89 15.90
N THR A 120 -14.40 -5.43 14.68
CA THR A 120 -14.44 -4.00 14.34
C THR A 120 -15.79 -3.54 13.77
N GLY A 121 -16.64 -4.49 13.39
CA GLY A 121 -17.85 -4.23 12.61
C GLY A 121 -17.54 -4.18 11.10
N PHE A 122 -18.58 -4.13 10.30
CA PHE A 122 -18.46 -4.03 8.85
C PHE A 122 -19.48 -3.00 8.34
N PRO A 123 -19.03 -1.84 7.81
CA PRO A 123 -17.66 -1.32 7.81
C PRO A 123 -17.11 -1.02 9.23
N PRO A 124 -15.78 -0.98 9.43
CA PRO A 124 -15.19 -0.61 10.72
C PRO A 124 -15.32 0.91 11.01
N ASP A 125 -15.28 1.30 12.29
CA ASP A 125 -15.14 2.72 12.68
C ASP A 125 -13.69 3.18 12.40
N TRP A 126 -13.48 3.83 11.25
CA TRP A 126 -12.16 4.23 10.72
C TRP A 126 -11.33 5.18 11.60
N HIS A 127 -11.89 5.69 12.71
CA HIS A 127 -11.22 6.61 13.62
C HIS A 127 -11.14 6.09 15.05
N ARG A 128 -11.54 4.85 15.28
CA ARG A 128 -11.54 4.21 16.59
C ARG A 128 -10.48 3.12 16.64
N ASP A 129 -9.66 3.17 17.69
CA ASP A 129 -8.84 2.03 18.07
C ASP A 129 -9.75 0.93 18.64
N PRO A 130 -9.82 -0.26 18.02
CA PRO A 130 -10.72 -1.31 18.47
C PRO A 130 -10.28 -1.99 19.78
N VAL A 131 -9.04 -1.78 20.22
CA VAL A 131 -8.52 -2.34 21.49
C VAL A 131 -8.81 -1.42 22.66
N SER A 132 -8.38 -0.15 22.58
CA SER A 132 -8.64 0.81 23.67
C SER A 132 -10.06 1.38 23.64
N GLY A 133 -10.74 1.30 22.50
CA GLY A 133 -12.04 1.93 22.28
C GLY A 133 -11.99 3.44 22.09
N ILE A 134 -10.81 4.07 22.15
CA ILE A 134 -10.64 5.52 22.00
C ILE A 134 -10.88 5.91 20.54
N LYS A 135 -11.63 6.99 20.35
CA LYS A 135 -11.94 7.56 19.03
C LYS A 135 -11.22 8.90 18.84
N LEU A 136 -10.48 9.03 17.74
CA LEU A 136 -9.81 10.27 17.37
C LEU A 136 -10.75 11.23 16.62
N ASP A 137 -10.45 12.52 16.75
CA ASP A 137 -11.16 13.59 16.06
C ASP A 137 -10.87 13.57 14.55
N ALA A 138 -11.91 13.29 13.76
CA ALA A 138 -11.85 13.20 12.31
C ALA A 138 -12.26 14.49 11.58
N SER A 139 -12.54 15.58 12.30
CA SER A 139 -13.02 16.83 11.72
C SER A 139 -11.90 17.82 11.35
N LYS A 140 -10.71 17.61 11.89
CA LYS A 140 -9.55 18.51 11.70
C LYS A 140 -8.79 18.17 10.44
N HIS A 141 -8.13 19.17 9.87
CA HIS A 141 -7.12 18.91 8.87
C HIS A 141 -5.99 18.06 9.49
N TRP A 142 -5.46 17.08 8.76
CA TRP A 142 -4.49 16.11 9.30
C TRP A 142 -3.26 16.77 9.97
N SER A 143 -2.82 17.92 9.46
CA SER A 143 -1.69 18.67 10.02
C SER A 143 -1.93 19.34 11.37
N GLU A 144 -3.16 19.34 11.86
CA GLU A 144 -3.54 19.85 13.19
C GLU A 144 -3.64 18.75 14.23
N ILE A 145 -3.55 17.49 13.79
CA ILE A 145 -3.63 16.33 14.67
C ILE A 145 -2.25 16.09 15.28
N SER A 146 -2.23 15.94 16.60
CA SER A 146 -1.01 15.68 17.35
C SER A 146 -0.56 14.22 17.14
N ASN A 147 0.75 14.01 16.98
CA ASN A 147 1.35 12.68 17.07
C ASN A 147 1.52 12.21 18.53
N GLU A 148 1.35 13.12 19.50
CA GLU A 148 1.35 12.82 20.92
C GLU A 148 -0.09 12.60 21.37
N GLY A 149 -0.40 11.40 21.86
CA GLY A 149 -1.72 11.02 22.36
C GLY A 149 -1.68 9.66 23.07
N ASP A 150 -2.80 9.30 23.72
CA ASP A 150 -2.93 8.06 24.50
C ASP A 150 -3.20 6.81 23.63
N VAL A 151 -3.34 7.00 22.30
CA VAL A 151 -3.62 5.94 21.33
C VAL A 151 -2.42 5.78 20.41
N ASP A 152 -1.96 4.54 20.23
CA ASP A 152 -1.08 4.24 19.12
C ASP A 152 -1.90 4.30 17.81
N ILE A 153 -1.67 5.35 17.04
CA ILE A 153 -2.39 5.65 15.80
C ILE A 153 -2.34 4.49 14.78
N LYS A 154 -1.38 3.57 14.90
CA LYS A 154 -1.31 2.37 14.06
C LYS A 154 -2.56 1.49 14.17
N PHE A 155 -3.19 1.40 15.35
CA PHE A 155 -4.45 0.67 15.51
C PHE A 155 -5.63 1.31 14.75
N ILE A 156 -5.54 2.59 14.44
CA ILE A 156 -6.52 3.29 13.60
C ILE A 156 -6.16 3.12 12.12
N TRP A 157 -4.89 3.25 11.79
CA TRP A 157 -4.41 3.10 10.42
C TRP A 157 -4.54 1.67 9.89
N GLU A 158 -4.47 0.65 10.74
CA GLU A 158 -4.44 -0.76 10.32
C GLU A 158 -5.69 -1.15 9.51
N ALA A 159 -6.91 -0.90 10.02
CA ALA A 159 -8.12 -1.12 9.23
C ALA A 159 -8.10 -0.30 7.92
N SER A 160 -7.60 0.93 8.03
CA SER A 160 -7.45 1.88 6.94
C SER A 160 -6.40 1.48 5.88
N ARG A 161 -5.56 0.47 6.11
CA ARG A 161 -4.67 -0.09 5.08
C ARG A 161 -5.40 -0.99 4.09
N PHE A 162 -6.62 -1.39 4.40
CA PHE A 162 -7.46 -2.26 3.56
C PHE A 162 -6.87 -3.67 3.33
N SER A 163 -6.12 -4.22 4.28
CA SER A 163 -5.55 -5.57 4.18
C SER A 163 -6.61 -6.67 3.97
N MET A 164 -7.86 -6.44 4.41
CA MET A 164 -8.97 -7.37 4.16
C MET A 164 -9.35 -7.50 2.69
N VAL A 165 -8.89 -6.61 1.79
CA VAL A 165 -9.17 -6.74 0.35
C VAL A 165 -8.47 -7.96 -0.25
N TYR A 166 -7.27 -8.30 0.22
CA TYR A 166 -6.52 -9.44 -0.30
C TYR A 166 -7.27 -10.77 -0.12
N PRO A 167 -7.73 -11.17 1.09
CA PRO A 167 -8.53 -12.37 1.25
C PRO A 167 -9.89 -12.30 0.50
N LEU A 168 -10.54 -11.14 0.41
CA LEU A 168 -11.77 -11.00 -0.42
C LEU A 168 -11.51 -11.36 -1.89
N VAL A 169 -10.42 -10.86 -2.47
CA VAL A 169 -10.04 -11.17 -3.87
C VAL A 169 -9.63 -12.64 -4.02
N ARG A 170 -8.83 -13.16 -3.08
CA ARG A 170 -8.42 -14.58 -3.05
C ARG A 170 -9.63 -15.51 -2.99
N ALA A 171 -10.58 -15.23 -2.10
CA ALA A 171 -11.83 -15.96 -1.98
C ALA A 171 -12.71 -15.82 -3.23
N TYR A 172 -12.75 -14.65 -3.86
CA TYR A 172 -13.55 -14.42 -5.07
C TYR A 172 -13.00 -15.18 -6.28
N ALA A 173 -11.67 -15.26 -6.43
CA ALA A 173 -11.02 -16.07 -7.46
C ALA A 173 -11.51 -17.52 -7.44
N LEU A 174 -11.66 -18.05 -6.22
CA LEU A 174 -12.14 -19.39 -5.96
C LEU A 174 -13.65 -19.49 -6.18
N THR A 175 -14.43 -18.71 -5.43
CA THR A 175 -15.88 -18.94 -5.24
C THR A 175 -16.76 -18.24 -6.26
N ARG A 176 -16.30 -17.13 -6.85
CA ARG A 176 -17.10 -16.19 -7.66
C ARG A 176 -18.31 -15.64 -6.91
N ASP A 177 -18.22 -15.56 -5.58
CA ASP A 177 -19.27 -14.98 -4.74
C ASP A 177 -19.29 -13.45 -4.87
N GLU A 178 -20.32 -12.93 -5.53
CA GLU A 178 -20.53 -11.49 -5.75
C GLU A 178 -20.67 -10.67 -4.45
N ARG A 179 -20.98 -11.31 -3.31
CA ARG A 179 -20.96 -10.64 -2.00
C ARG A 179 -19.58 -10.06 -1.68
N LEU A 180 -18.51 -10.70 -2.14
CA LEU A 180 -17.13 -10.26 -1.90
C LEU A 180 -16.80 -8.97 -2.66
N ALA A 181 -17.25 -8.87 -3.91
CA ALA A 181 -17.11 -7.65 -4.71
C ALA A 181 -17.98 -6.51 -4.16
N GLU A 182 -19.21 -6.80 -3.74
CA GLU A 182 -20.07 -5.80 -3.09
C GLU A 182 -19.46 -5.29 -1.77
N ALA A 183 -18.92 -6.20 -0.95
CA ALA A 183 -18.23 -5.87 0.31
C ALA A 183 -17.03 -4.93 0.11
N PHE A 184 -16.22 -5.17 -0.93
CA PHE A 184 -15.14 -4.24 -1.31
C PHE A 184 -15.68 -2.82 -1.57
N TRP A 185 -16.75 -2.71 -2.37
CA TRP A 185 -17.32 -1.42 -2.70
C TRP A 185 -17.99 -0.73 -1.51
N GLU A 186 -18.65 -1.47 -0.63
CA GLU A 186 -19.22 -0.96 0.62
C GLU A 186 -18.13 -0.33 1.50
N LEU A 187 -17.00 -1.04 1.69
CA LEU A 187 -15.86 -0.54 2.46
C LEU A 187 -15.26 0.74 1.85
N VAL A 188 -15.05 0.77 0.53
CA VAL A 188 -14.48 1.94 -0.17
C VAL A 188 -15.39 3.16 -0.03
N GLN A 189 -16.70 2.99 -0.24
CA GLN A 189 -17.67 4.08 -0.09
C GLN A 189 -17.76 4.57 1.36
N ALA A 190 -17.89 3.67 2.33
CA ALA A 190 -17.96 4.02 3.74
C ALA A 190 -16.69 4.74 4.22
N TRP A 191 -15.53 4.34 3.68
CA TRP A 191 -14.28 5.04 3.93
C TRP A 191 -14.30 6.46 3.37
N ALA A 192 -14.74 6.65 2.12
CA ALA A 192 -14.83 7.97 1.51
C ALA A 192 -15.76 8.90 2.31
N GLU A 193 -16.93 8.40 2.73
CA GLU A 193 -17.89 9.14 3.54
C GLU A 193 -17.31 9.61 4.87
N SER A 194 -16.48 8.77 5.49
CA SER A 194 -15.87 9.04 6.80
C SER A 194 -14.55 9.82 6.72
N ASN A 195 -13.89 9.89 5.56
CA ASN A 195 -12.54 10.43 5.43
C ASN A 195 -12.45 11.42 4.25
N PRO A 196 -13.04 12.63 4.37
CA PRO A 196 -12.86 13.67 3.37
C PRO A 196 -11.38 14.00 3.13
N PRO A 197 -10.98 14.36 1.89
CA PRO A 197 -9.59 14.67 1.57
C PRO A 197 -8.91 15.61 2.56
N ASN A 198 -7.72 15.20 2.98
CA ASN A 198 -6.87 15.90 3.95
C ASN A 198 -7.51 16.14 5.33
N THR A 199 -8.53 15.37 5.71
CA THR A 199 -9.29 15.55 6.96
C THR A 199 -9.25 14.28 7.81
N GLY A 200 -8.83 14.41 9.07
CA GLY A 200 -8.76 13.31 10.03
C GLY A 200 -7.44 12.53 10.01
N PRO A 201 -7.29 11.56 10.94
CA PRO A 201 -6.03 10.88 11.21
C PRO A 201 -5.55 10.01 10.03
N ASN A 202 -6.46 9.49 9.21
CA ASN A 202 -6.13 8.60 8.09
C ASN A 202 -5.39 9.28 6.93
N TRP A 203 -5.28 10.62 6.94
CA TRP A 203 -4.55 11.40 5.93
C TRP A 203 -3.16 11.88 6.41
N MET A 204 -2.83 11.66 7.68
CA MET A 204 -1.60 12.17 8.30
C MET A 204 -0.34 11.58 7.67
N ASP A 205 -0.36 10.30 7.32
CA ASP A 205 0.81 9.57 6.82
C ASP A 205 0.64 9.13 5.35
N GLY A 206 1.71 9.32 4.56
CA GLY A 206 1.67 9.04 3.13
C GLY A 206 1.98 7.58 2.78
N GLN A 207 2.72 6.88 3.63
CA GLN A 207 2.90 5.43 3.51
C GLN A 207 1.54 4.75 3.67
N GLU A 208 0.76 5.16 4.66
CA GLU A 208 -0.60 4.63 4.86
C GLU A 208 -1.53 4.90 3.67
N ALA A 209 -1.39 6.07 3.04
CA ALA A 209 -2.10 6.38 1.79
C ALA A 209 -1.63 5.47 0.63
N ALA A 210 -0.34 5.20 0.52
CA ALA A 210 0.23 4.35 -0.54
C ALA A 210 -0.14 2.87 -0.39
N LEU A 211 -0.12 2.33 0.84
CA LEU A 211 -0.54 0.96 1.13
C LEU A 211 -2.03 0.76 0.83
N ARG A 212 -2.87 1.74 1.19
CA ARG A 212 -4.29 1.75 0.86
C ARG A 212 -4.53 1.78 -0.65
N LEU A 213 -3.79 2.62 -1.39
CA LEU A 213 -3.83 2.65 -2.86
C LEU A 213 -3.49 1.28 -3.47
N LEU A 214 -2.51 0.57 -2.91
CA LEU A 214 -2.17 -0.79 -3.35
C LEU A 214 -3.32 -1.77 -3.13
N ALA A 215 -3.86 -1.86 -1.92
CA ALA A 215 -4.98 -2.74 -1.61
C ALA A 215 -6.23 -2.40 -2.45
N TRP A 216 -6.55 -1.11 -2.58
CA TRP A 216 -7.67 -0.62 -3.38
C TRP A 216 -7.53 -0.97 -4.86
N THR A 217 -6.36 -0.76 -5.45
CA THR A 217 -6.14 -1.10 -6.86
C THR A 217 -6.16 -2.62 -7.08
N PHE A 218 -5.63 -3.40 -6.14
CA PHE A 218 -5.75 -4.86 -6.17
C PHE A 218 -7.22 -5.31 -6.25
N GLY A 219 -8.08 -4.80 -5.35
CA GLY A 219 -9.52 -5.06 -5.38
C GLY A 219 -10.23 -4.52 -6.63
N PHE A 220 -9.94 -3.28 -7.03
CA PHE A 220 -10.55 -2.65 -8.19
C PHE A 220 -10.33 -3.44 -9.49
N TYR A 221 -9.10 -3.91 -9.70
CA TYR A 221 -8.78 -4.72 -10.88
C TYR A 221 -9.37 -6.13 -10.80
N ALA A 222 -9.44 -6.72 -9.61
CA ALA A 222 -10.08 -8.02 -9.40
C ALA A 222 -11.60 -8.00 -9.64
N PHE A 223 -12.26 -6.94 -9.19
CA PHE A 223 -13.71 -6.84 -9.22
C PHE A 223 -14.24 -6.03 -10.42
N MET A 224 -13.39 -5.64 -11.38
CA MET A 224 -13.75 -4.74 -12.50
C MET A 224 -15.01 -5.17 -13.27
N ASP A 225 -15.20 -6.48 -13.42
CA ASP A 225 -16.30 -7.08 -14.18
C ASP A 225 -17.49 -7.51 -13.30
N ALA A 226 -17.39 -7.34 -11.97
CA ALA A 226 -18.50 -7.63 -11.06
C ALA A 226 -19.68 -6.67 -11.29
N PRO A 227 -20.94 -7.12 -11.17
CA PRO A 227 -22.11 -6.25 -11.31
C PRO A 227 -22.13 -5.07 -10.32
N SER A 228 -21.50 -5.24 -9.15
CA SER A 228 -21.33 -4.22 -8.13
C SER A 228 -20.38 -3.09 -8.56
N THR A 229 -19.55 -3.27 -9.60
CA THR A 229 -18.61 -2.28 -10.12
C THR A 229 -19.28 -1.31 -11.09
N THR A 230 -20.21 -0.53 -10.54
CA THR A 230 -21.03 0.42 -11.30
C THR A 230 -20.24 1.61 -11.86
N PRO A 231 -20.74 2.29 -12.91
CA PRO A 231 -20.08 3.47 -13.44
C PRO A 231 -19.81 4.58 -12.41
N ALA A 232 -20.76 4.80 -11.48
CA ALA A 232 -20.61 5.78 -10.41
C ALA A 232 -19.48 5.41 -9.43
N ARG A 233 -19.38 4.12 -9.06
CA ARG A 233 -18.32 3.61 -8.18
C ARG A 233 -16.94 3.75 -8.83
N ILE A 234 -16.81 3.48 -10.13
CA ILE A 234 -15.57 3.69 -10.88
C ILE A 234 -15.17 5.17 -10.90
N ALA A 235 -16.12 6.06 -11.20
CA ALA A 235 -15.85 7.49 -11.21
C ALA A 235 -15.40 8.01 -9.83
N GLN A 236 -16.10 7.61 -8.75
CA GLN A 236 -15.73 7.97 -7.38
C GLN A 236 -14.37 7.39 -7.00
N PHE A 237 -14.11 6.13 -7.33
CA PHE A 237 -12.83 5.46 -7.06
C PHE A 237 -11.65 6.19 -7.71
N THR A 238 -11.77 6.57 -8.99
CA THR A 238 -10.73 7.34 -9.67
C THR A 238 -10.48 8.70 -9.00
N VAL A 239 -11.52 9.39 -8.53
CA VAL A 239 -11.37 10.62 -7.74
C VAL A 239 -10.60 10.35 -6.44
N MET A 240 -10.93 9.27 -5.74
CA MET A 240 -10.23 8.88 -4.51
C MET A 240 -8.76 8.60 -4.78
N VAL A 241 -8.44 7.84 -5.83
CA VAL A 241 -7.06 7.55 -6.24
C VAL A 241 -6.28 8.83 -6.53
N ALA A 242 -6.86 9.75 -7.30
CA ALA A 242 -6.23 11.01 -7.65
C ALA A 242 -5.94 11.90 -6.43
N ALA A 243 -6.88 11.97 -5.48
CA ALA A 243 -6.72 12.74 -4.25
C ALA A 243 -5.58 12.19 -3.36
N HIS A 244 -5.44 10.87 -3.26
CA HIS A 244 -4.36 10.25 -2.48
C HIS A 244 -3.00 10.50 -3.13
N ALA A 245 -2.90 10.36 -4.46
CA ALA A 245 -1.67 10.67 -5.19
C ALA A 245 -1.28 12.16 -5.05
N GLU A 246 -2.26 13.08 -5.11
CA GLU A 246 -2.02 14.51 -4.88
C GLU A 246 -1.48 14.75 -3.45
N ARG A 247 -2.09 14.15 -2.42
CA ARG A 247 -1.64 14.28 -1.02
C ARG A 247 -0.21 13.77 -0.86
N ILE A 248 0.09 12.58 -1.39
CA ILE A 248 1.44 11.99 -1.32
C ILE A 248 2.42 12.94 -1.98
N HIS A 249 2.16 13.32 -3.24
CA HIS A 249 3.05 14.18 -4.00
C HIS A 249 3.30 15.54 -3.31
N LYS A 250 2.28 16.17 -2.74
CA LYS A 250 2.42 17.49 -2.09
C LYS A 250 3.17 17.45 -0.75
N ASN A 251 3.30 16.30 -0.11
CA ASN A 251 3.98 16.16 1.20
C ASN A 251 5.19 15.20 1.18
N ILE A 252 5.57 14.66 0.02
CA ILE A 252 6.63 13.65 -0.12
C ILE A 252 8.01 14.09 0.38
N ASP A 253 8.30 15.40 0.41
CA ASP A 253 9.53 15.92 1.00
C ASP A 253 9.68 15.51 2.48
N TYR A 254 8.56 15.36 3.20
CA TYR A 254 8.57 14.84 4.55
C TYR A 254 9.08 13.39 4.59
N ALA A 255 8.55 12.53 3.71
CA ALA A 255 8.97 11.14 3.57
C ALA A 255 10.47 11.05 3.27
N ILE A 256 10.94 11.79 2.26
CA ILE A 256 12.36 11.88 1.87
C ILE A 256 13.24 12.28 3.06
N SER A 257 12.75 13.17 3.93
CA SER A 257 13.50 13.60 5.12
C SER A 257 13.67 12.51 6.18
N THR A 258 12.81 11.49 6.20
CA THR A 258 12.89 10.39 7.16
C THR A 258 14.02 9.40 6.85
N ARG A 259 14.43 9.29 5.57
CA ARG A 259 15.41 8.30 5.08
C ARG A 259 15.06 6.87 5.50
N SER A 260 13.78 6.51 5.36
CA SER A 260 13.23 5.22 5.79
C SER A 260 12.40 4.57 4.67
N ASN A 261 11.75 3.45 4.98
CA ASN A 261 10.77 2.79 4.13
C ASN A 261 9.63 3.73 3.67
N HIS A 262 9.30 4.79 4.41
CA HIS A 262 8.28 5.77 4.02
C HIS A 262 8.56 6.40 2.64
N THR A 263 9.82 6.72 2.31
CA THR A 263 10.16 7.28 0.99
C THR A 263 9.86 6.27 -0.11
N ILE A 264 10.19 4.99 0.11
CA ILE A 264 9.97 3.90 -0.84
C ILE A 264 8.47 3.67 -1.05
N SER A 265 7.68 3.60 0.03
CA SER A 265 6.23 3.42 -0.07
C SER A 265 5.52 4.60 -0.72
N GLU A 266 5.88 5.84 -0.38
CA GLU A 266 5.26 7.02 -0.99
C GLU A 266 5.65 7.17 -2.47
N ALA A 267 6.91 6.88 -2.82
CA ALA A 267 7.35 6.82 -4.21
C ALA A 267 6.63 5.71 -4.99
N PHE A 268 6.43 4.54 -4.38
CA PHE A 268 5.65 3.44 -4.93
C PHE A 268 4.21 3.86 -5.18
N GLY A 269 3.54 4.50 -4.22
CA GLY A 269 2.17 4.98 -4.37
C GLY A 269 2.00 5.95 -5.56
N LEU A 270 2.93 6.90 -5.73
CA LEU A 270 2.92 7.79 -6.91
C LEU A 270 3.16 7.03 -8.21
N TRP A 271 4.15 6.13 -8.23
CA TRP A 271 4.45 5.33 -9.40
C TRP A 271 3.27 4.44 -9.81
N LEU A 272 2.63 3.77 -8.83
CA LEU A 272 1.46 2.90 -8.99
C LEU A 272 0.29 3.66 -9.62
N VAL A 273 -0.01 4.86 -9.12
CA VAL A 273 -1.09 5.68 -9.70
C VAL A 273 -0.72 6.15 -11.11
N GLY A 274 0.54 6.58 -11.32
CA GLY A 274 1.00 7.02 -12.62
C GLY A 274 0.96 5.94 -13.71
N ILE A 275 1.16 4.66 -13.34
CA ILE A 275 1.12 3.54 -14.29
C ILE A 275 -0.30 2.98 -14.51
N LEU A 276 -1.15 2.95 -13.47
CA LEU A 276 -2.48 2.33 -13.54
C LEU A 276 -3.62 3.32 -13.88
N PHE A 277 -3.38 4.62 -13.77
CA PHE A 277 -4.35 5.68 -14.08
C PHE A 277 -3.74 6.74 -15.01
N PRO A 278 -3.27 6.35 -16.22
CA PRO A 278 -2.62 7.26 -17.16
C PRO A 278 -3.54 8.39 -17.68
N GLU A 279 -4.85 8.29 -17.45
CA GLU A 279 -5.85 9.29 -17.76
C GLU A 279 -5.84 10.51 -16.84
N LEU A 280 -5.19 10.43 -15.67
CA LEU A 280 -5.12 11.56 -14.74
C LEU A 280 -4.19 12.66 -15.27
N ASN A 281 -4.51 13.92 -14.96
CA ASN A 281 -3.75 15.11 -15.38
C ASN A 281 -2.26 15.02 -15.02
N GLU A 282 -1.95 14.55 -13.82
CA GLU A 282 -0.58 14.50 -13.28
C GLU A 282 0.03 13.08 -13.37
N ALA A 283 -0.60 12.12 -14.06
CA ALA A 283 -0.17 10.72 -14.09
C ALA A 283 1.28 10.55 -14.55
N GLU A 284 1.66 11.22 -15.64
CA GLU A 284 3.03 11.13 -16.21
C GLU A 284 4.08 11.67 -15.24
N LYS A 285 3.74 12.74 -14.52
CA LYS A 285 4.60 13.33 -13.49
C LYS A 285 4.75 12.37 -12.31
N TYR A 286 3.66 11.77 -11.83
CA TYR A 286 3.71 10.79 -10.75
C TYR A 286 4.51 9.54 -11.14
N LEU A 287 4.30 9.05 -12.37
CA LEU A 287 5.04 7.91 -12.93
C LEU A 287 6.54 8.18 -12.97
N ALA A 288 6.95 9.29 -13.59
CA ALA A 288 8.36 9.64 -13.75
C ALA A 288 9.04 9.93 -12.40
N PHE A 289 8.35 10.65 -11.51
CA PHE A 289 8.92 11.02 -10.22
C PHE A 289 8.99 9.84 -9.25
N GLY A 290 7.93 9.04 -9.15
CA GLY A 290 7.90 7.82 -8.35
C GLY A 290 8.96 6.83 -8.80
N ARG A 291 9.11 6.61 -10.12
CA ARG A 291 10.19 5.77 -10.68
C ARG A 291 11.56 6.25 -10.23
N ARG A 292 11.85 7.55 -10.42
CA ARG A 292 13.15 8.13 -10.07
C ARG A 292 13.47 7.92 -8.59
N LEU A 293 12.49 8.14 -7.70
CA LEU A 293 12.69 7.95 -6.27
C LEU A 293 12.90 6.47 -5.92
N LEU A 294 12.10 5.55 -6.48
CA LEU A 294 12.27 4.11 -6.23
C LEU A 294 13.68 3.62 -6.61
N GLU A 295 14.22 4.07 -7.74
CA GLU A 295 15.58 3.74 -8.19
C GLU A 295 16.66 4.38 -7.30
N GLN A 296 16.47 5.63 -6.89
CA GLN A 296 17.38 6.31 -5.97
C GLN A 296 17.40 5.65 -4.59
N GLU A 297 16.24 5.32 -4.03
CA GLU A 297 16.12 4.69 -2.73
C GLU A 297 16.59 3.24 -2.75
N ALA A 298 16.40 2.49 -3.85
CA ALA A 298 17.00 1.16 -3.99
C ALA A 298 18.53 1.23 -3.93
N ALA A 299 19.13 2.20 -4.64
CA ALA A 299 20.58 2.39 -4.61
C ALA A 299 21.11 2.90 -3.26
N ALA A 300 20.32 3.69 -2.53
CA ALA A 300 20.71 4.31 -1.26
C ALA A 300 20.46 3.42 -0.04
N GLN A 301 19.38 2.64 -0.04
CA GLN A 301 18.92 1.88 1.11
C GLN A 301 19.20 0.38 1.02
N ILE A 302 19.45 -0.18 -0.16
CA ILE A 302 19.88 -1.57 -0.33
C ILE A 302 21.39 -1.60 -0.61
N PHE A 303 22.17 -2.07 0.34
CA PHE A 303 23.62 -2.10 0.24
C PHE A 303 24.12 -3.11 -0.81
N PRO A 304 25.38 -3.01 -1.27
CA PRO A 304 25.91 -3.90 -2.30
C PRO A 304 25.88 -5.39 -1.95
N ASP A 305 25.81 -5.74 -0.66
CA ASP A 305 25.66 -7.11 -0.16
C ASP A 305 24.19 -7.58 -0.07
N GLY A 306 23.22 -6.73 -0.43
CA GLY A 306 21.79 -7.01 -0.35
C GLY A 306 21.14 -6.61 0.98
N SER A 307 21.90 -6.22 1.99
CA SER A 307 21.32 -5.83 3.29
C SER A 307 20.60 -4.47 3.23
N TYR A 308 19.59 -4.29 4.08
CA TYR A 308 18.75 -3.08 4.12
C TYR A 308 19.19 -2.08 5.20
N SER A 309 19.21 -0.79 4.86
CA SER A 309 19.76 0.29 5.68
C SER A 309 19.02 0.56 6.99
N MET A 310 17.78 0.09 7.15
CA MET A 310 17.06 0.20 8.43
C MET A 310 17.41 -0.90 9.43
N HIS A 311 18.23 -1.89 9.04
CA HIS A 311 18.66 -2.99 9.92
C HIS A 311 17.48 -3.71 10.61
N SER A 312 16.38 -3.90 9.86
CA SER A 312 15.20 -4.64 10.28
C SER A 312 14.81 -5.62 9.19
N LEU A 313 14.70 -6.90 9.54
CA LEU A 313 14.30 -7.93 8.57
C LEU A 313 12.82 -7.79 8.17
N ASN A 314 11.95 -7.36 9.08
CA ASN A 314 10.56 -7.10 8.73
C ASN A 314 10.42 -5.89 7.79
N TYR A 315 11.16 -4.80 8.03
CA TYR A 315 11.15 -3.66 7.11
C TYR A 315 11.87 -3.95 5.79
N HIS A 316 12.82 -4.88 5.77
CA HIS A 316 13.40 -5.41 4.53
C HIS A 316 12.32 -6.15 3.72
N ARG A 317 11.55 -7.06 4.34
CA ARG A 317 10.39 -7.71 3.70
C ARG A 317 9.38 -6.69 3.20
N PHE A 318 9.05 -5.69 4.02
CA PHE A 318 8.10 -4.63 3.68
C PHE A 318 8.46 -3.94 2.36
N ILE A 319 9.70 -3.48 2.19
CA ILE A 319 10.11 -2.78 0.98
C ILE A 319 10.19 -3.73 -0.23
N LEU A 320 10.53 -5.01 -0.02
CA LEU A 320 10.65 -5.98 -1.10
C LEU A 320 9.29 -6.30 -1.72
N HIS A 321 8.22 -6.39 -0.93
CA HIS A 321 6.86 -6.50 -1.47
C HIS A 321 6.53 -5.34 -2.44
N LEU A 322 6.85 -4.10 -2.06
CA LEU A 322 6.64 -2.94 -2.92
C LEU A 322 7.45 -3.03 -4.21
N TYR A 323 8.72 -3.42 -4.11
CA TYR A 323 9.58 -3.59 -5.28
C TYR A 323 9.12 -4.74 -6.19
N PHE A 324 8.64 -5.85 -5.65
CA PHE A 324 8.09 -6.97 -6.43
C PHE A 324 6.88 -6.53 -7.24
N CYS A 325 5.92 -5.86 -6.60
CA CYS A 325 4.78 -5.26 -7.30
C CYS A 325 5.25 -4.31 -8.40
N ALA A 326 6.21 -3.43 -8.09
CA ALA A 326 6.69 -2.43 -9.03
C ALA A 326 7.38 -3.06 -10.24
N LEU A 327 8.26 -4.03 -10.02
CA LEU A 327 8.93 -4.79 -11.08
C LEU A 327 7.92 -5.48 -11.99
N ARG A 328 6.98 -6.22 -11.40
CA ARG A 328 6.01 -7.00 -12.18
C ARG A 328 5.02 -6.12 -12.96
N LEU A 329 4.44 -5.09 -12.34
CA LEU A 329 3.56 -4.14 -13.05
C LEU A 329 4.31 -3.33 -14.11
N GLY A 330 5.57 -2.98 -13.85
CA GLY A 330 6.44 -2.32 -14.81
C GLY A 330 6.64 -3.17 -16.07
N GLU A 331 6.96 -4.45 -15.90
CA GLU A 331 7.08 -5.40 -17.02
C GLU A 331 5.79 -5.55 -17.81
N LEU A 332 4.67 -5.78 -17.12
CA LEU A 332 3.36 -5.99 -17.75
C LEU A 332 2.92 -4.81 -18.62
N ASN A 333 3.25 -3.58 -18.21
CA ASN A 333 2.87 -2.35 -18.90
C ASN A 333 3.99 -1.77 -19.78
N GLY A 334 5.02 -2.56 -20.12
CA GLY A 334 6.10 -2.11 -21.01
C GLY A 334 6.93 -0.96 -20.45
N SER A 335 6.97 -0.81 -19.12
CA SER A 335 7.69 0.22 -18.39
C SER A 335 8.62 -0.42 -17.33
N PRO A 336 9.57 -1.29 -17.72
CA PRO A 336 10.45 -1.97 -16.76
C PRO A 336 11.34 -0.97 -16.00
N PHE A 337 11.77 -1.33 -14.80
CA PHE A 337 12.80 -0.59 -14.05
C PHE A 337 14.20 -0.90 -14.55
N SER A 338 15.17 -0.06 -14.17
CA SER A 338 16.59 -0.27 -14.48
C SER A 338 17.13 -1.60 -13.94
N GLU A 339 18.08 -2.18 -14.67
CA GLU A 339 18.81 -3.38 -14.22
C GLU A 339 19.51 -3.15 -12.88
N ALA A 340 19.98 -1.93 -12.62
CA ALA A 340 20.57 -1.57 -11.33
C ALA A 340 19.60 -1.75 -10.15
N LEU A 341 18.32 -1.40 -10.30
CA LEU A 341 17.31 -1.66 -9.28
C LEU A 341 17.04 -3.16 -9.15
N LYS A 342 16.87 -3.87 -10.28
CA LYS A 342 16.64 -5.33 -10.29
C LYS A 342 17.75 -6.08 -9.57
N ASP A 343 19.01 -5.74 -9.82
CA ASP A 343 20.19 -6.31 -9.17
C ASP A 343 20.16 -6.10 -7.64
N ARG A 344 19.74 -4.92 -7.18
CA ARG A 344 19.61 -4.62 -5.73
C ARG A 344 18.55 -5.50 -5.07
N VAL A 345 17.40 -5.64 -5.73
CA VAL A 345 16.32 -6.51 -5.25
C VAL A 345 16.76 -7.98 -5.26
N ALA A 346 17.42 -8.45 -6.32
CA ALA A 346 17.93 -9.81 -6.39
C ALA A 346 18.94 -10.12 -5.27
N ARG A 347 19.90 -9.22 -5.02
CA ARG A 347 20.87 -9.35 -3.92
C ARG A 347 20.19 -9.33 -2.55
N SER A 348 19.13 -8.54 -2.38
CA SER A 348 18.35 -8.55 -1.14
C SER A 348 17.73 -9.91 -0.85
N ILE A 349 17.23 -10.57 -1.89
CA ILE A 349 16.60 -11.90 -1.76
C ILE A 349 17.66 -12.98 -1.51
N GLU A 350 18.83 -12.90 -2.15
CA GLU A 350 19.98 -13.74 -1.81
C GLU A 350 20.41 -13.54 -0.35
N TYR A 351 20.53 -12.29 0.10
CA TYR A 351 20.90 -11.97 1.48
C TYR A 351 19.94 -12.57 2.49
N LEU A 352 18.62 -12.41 2.28
CA LEU A 352 17.62 -12.98 3.17
C LEU A 352 17.63 -14.51 3.11
N TYR A 353 17.81 -15.12 1.93
CA TYR A 353 17.88 -16.57 1.77
C TYR A 353 19.00 -17.21 2.61
N GLU A 354 20.14 -16.54 2.79
CA GLU A 354 21.22 -17.04 3.65
C GLU A 354 20.88 -17.00 5.16
N LEU A 355 19.81 -16.31 5.55
CA LEU A 355 19.41 -16.13 6.96
C LEU A 355 18.22 -17.02 7.37
N ILE A 356 17.51 -17.58 6.41
CA ILE A 356 16.28 -18.34 6.67
C ILE A 356 16.61 -19.73 7.22
N ASP A 357 15.79 -20.23 8.13
CA ASP A 357 15.68 -21.67 8.35
C ASP A 357 14.85 -22.29 7.20
N PRO A 358 15.45 -23.10 6.30
CA PRO A 358 14.74 -23.61 5.13
C PRO A 358 13.63 -24.62 5.48
N GLU A 359 13.67 -25.26 6.65
CA GLU A 359 12.65 -26.24 7.06
C GLU A 359 11.39 -25.54 7.56
N THR A 360 11.56 -24.51 8.40
CA THR A 360 10.45 -23.79 9.04
C THR A 360 10.05 -22.52 8.30
N GLY A 361 10.93 -21.98 7.47
CA GLY A 361 10.79 -20.67 6.83
C GLY A 361 11.05 -19.49 7.77
N GLN A 362 11.41 -19.74 9.03
CA GLN A 362 11.58 -18.70 10.04
C GLN A 362 12.86 -17.89 9.84
N MET A 363 12.77 -16.61 10.21
CA MET A 363 13.90 -15.69 10.25
C MET A 363 14.23 -15.26 11.68
N PRO A 364 15.47 -14.85 11.97
CA PRO A 364 15.80 -14.16 13.21
C PRO A 364 14.92 -12.90 13.38
N VAL A 365 14.47 -12.63 14.60
CA VAL A 365 13.80 -11.36 14.92
C VAL A 365 14.86 -10.30 15.15
N TYR A 366 15.21 -9.58 14.08
CA TYR A 366 16.23 -8.53 14.11
C TYR A 366 15.69 -7.17 13.64
N GLY A 367 15.99 -6.14 14.43
CA GLY A 367 15.55 -4.77 14.21
C GLY A 367 14.12 -4.47 14.67
N SER A 368 13.59 -3.32 14.25
CA SER A 368 12.20 -2.93 14.56
C SER A 368 11.20 -3.80 13.81
N ASN A 369 10.18 -4.29 14.52
CA ASN A 369 9.11 -5.09 13.93
C ASN A 369 7.78 -4.72 14.60
N ASP A 370 6.83 -4.28 13.78
CA ASP A 370 5.48 -3.89 14.18
C ASP A 370 4.39 -4.69 13.45
N GLY A 371 4.73 -5.88 12.95
CA GLY A 371 3.76 -6.75 12.26
C GLY A 371 3.42 -6.31 10.84
N ALA A 372 4.09 -5.31 10.27
CA ALA A 372 3.77 -4.81 8.94
C ALA A 372 4.00 -5.89 7.85
N LEU A 373 2.94 -6.18 7.08
CA LEU A 373 2.94 -7.11 5.95
C LEU A 373 2.16 -6.47 4.78
N VAL A 374 2.87 -6.11 3.71
CA VAL A 374 2.30 -5.32 2.59
C VAL A 374 1.41 -6.13 1.65
N LEU A 375 1.76 -7.40 1.41
CA LEU A 375 1.08 -8.28 0.45
C LEU A 375 0.76 -9.61 1.16
N PRO A 376 -0.32 -9.68 1.94
CA PRO A 376 -0.79 -10.93 2.55
C PRO A 376 -1.53 -11.77 1.50
N LEU A 377 -0.78 -12.31 0.52
CA LEU A 377 -1.31 -13.08 -0.61
C LEU A 377 -1.32 -14.61 -0.36
N ASN A 378 -0.93 -15.03 0.84
CA ASN A 378 -0.89 -16.42 1.29
C ASN A 378 -1.35 -16.52 2.75
N ASP A 379 -1.54 -17.75 3.23
CA ASP A 379 -1.91 -18.06 4.61
C ASP A 379 -0.77 -18.67 5.45
N CYS A 380 0.49 -18.56 4.99
CA CYS A 380 1.62 -18.94 5.81
C CYS A 380 1.71 -18.06 7.06
N ASP A 381 2.32 -18.58 8.12
CA ASP A 381 2.55 -17.80 9.33
C ASP A 381 3.37 -16.55 9.03
N PHE A 382 3.10 -15.44 9.74
CA PHE A 382 3.81 -14.17 9.55
C PHE A 382 5.34 -14.30 9.69
N THR A 383 5.84 -15.28 10.45
CA THR A 383 7.27 -15.52 10.62
C THR A 383 7.90 -16.32 9.48
N ASP A 384 7.09 -16.90 8.58
CA ASP A 384 7.55 -17.62 7.39
C ASP A 384 7.90 -16.64 6.26
N TYR A 385 9.16 -16.66 5.84
CA TYR A 385 9.69 -15.81 4.77
C TYR A 385 9.79 -16.55 3.44
N ARG A 386 9.46 -17.84 3.37
CA ARG A 386 9.46 -18.60 2.11
C ARG A 386 8.57 -17.96 1.04
N PRO A 387 7.35 -17.44 1.33
CA PRO A 387 6.53 -16.80 0.28
C PRO A 387 7.24 -15.63 -0.40
N LEU A 388 7.83 -14.73 0.42
CA LEU A 388 8.62 -13.60 -0.06
C LEU A 388 9.81 -14.07 -0.92
N LEU A 389 10.58 -15.04 -0.42
CA LEU A 389 11.79 -15.50 -1.10
C LEU A 389 11.47 -16.26 -2.38
N GLN A 390 10.48 -17.15 -2.36
CA GLN A 390 10.03 -17.90 -3.52
C GLN A 390 9.60 -16.94 -4.64
N LEU A 391 8.74 -15.98 -4.32
CA LEU A 391 8.33 -14.92 -5.26
C LEU A 391 9.53 -14.10 -5.75
N GLY A 392 10.44 -13.72 -4.86
CA GLY A 392 11.62 -12.94 -5.20
C GLY A 392 12.57 -13.63 -6.17
N PHE A 393 12.88 -14.90 -5.92
CA PHE A 393 13.71 -15.72 -6.81
C PHE A 393 13.00 -15.94 -8.15
N TYR A 394 11.69 -16.16 -8.15
CA TYR A 394 10.94 -16.32 -9.39
C TYR A 394 10.95 -15.04 -10.24
N LEU A 395 10.71 -13.88 -9.64
CA LEU A 395 10.70 -12.60 -10.34
C LEU A 395 12.07 -12.23 -10.89
N THR A 396 13.14 -12.41 -10.09
CA THR A 396 14.49 -11.94 -10.42
C THR A 396 15.35 -12.95 -11.20
N LYS A 397 15.18 -14.25 -10.95
CA LYS A 397 16.02 -15.32 -11.51
C LYS A 397 15.27 -16.42 -12.26
N LYS A 398 13.93 -16.46 -12.17
CA LYS A 398 13.10 -17.57 -12.69
C LYS A 398 13.43 -18.91 -12.03
N GLU A 399 13.81 -18.87 -10.77
CA GLU A 399 14.16 -20.03 -9.95
C GLU A 399 13.15 -20.23 -8.83
N LEU A 400 13.04 -21.46 -8.34
CA LEU A 400 12.20 -21.85 -7.21
C LEU A 400 13.11 -22.50 -6.14
N PRO A 401 13.58 -21.75 -5.13
CA PRO A 401 14.61 -22.24 -4.21
C PRO A 401 14.07 -23.24 -3.17
N PHE A 402 12.78 -23.23 -2.86
CA PHE A 402 12.14 -24.22 -2.00
C PHE A 402 11.30 -25.19 -2.83
N PRO A 403 11.09 -26.44 -2.35
CA PRO A 403 10.15 -27.37 -2.97
C PRO A 403 8.72 -26.78 -2.96
N PRO A 404 7.80 -27.35 -3.76
CA PRO A 404 6.42 -26.87 -3.78
C PRO A 404 5.75 -26.91 -2.40
N GLY A 405 5.00 -25.88 -2.05
CA GLY A 405 4.32 -25.75 -0.75
C GLY A 405 3.38 -24.55 -0.66
N ALA A 406 2.85 -24.29 0.53
CA ALA A 406 1.89 -23.21 0.76
C ALA A 406 2.44 -21.81 0.40
N TRP A 407 3.76 -21.66 0.44
CA TRP A 407 4.48 -20.44 0.05
C TRP A 407 4.50 -20.12 -1.45
N ASP A 408 4.01 -21.03 -2.30
CA ASP A 408 3.94 -20.77 -3.74
C ASP A 408 2.76 -19.87 -4.14
N GLU A 409 1.79 -19.62 -3.25
CA GLU A 409 0.60 -18.85 -3.58
C GLU A 409 0.92 -17.42 -4.04
N ASP A 410 1.94 -16.78 -3.44
CA ASP A 410 2.36 -15.44 -3.83
C ASP A 410 2.80 -15.34 -5.31
N ILE A 411 3.29 -16.44 -5.91
CA ILE A 411 3.67 -16.49 -7.34
C ILE A 411 2.46 -16.61 -8.25
N PHE A 412 1.39 -17.24 -7.76
CA PHE A 412 0.16 -17.40 -8.51
C PHE A 412 -0.50 -16.04 -8.79
N TRP A 413 -0.42 -15.12 -7.83
CA TRP A 413 -0.96 -13.75 -7.90
C TRP A 413 -0.07 -12.81 -8.70
#